data_AF-A0A1J6JMF0-F1
#
_entry.id   AF-A0A1J6JMF0-F1
#
_cell.length_a   1.000
_cell.length_b   1.000
_cell.length_c   1.000
_cell.angle_alpha   90.00
_cell.angle_beta   90.00
_cell.angle_gamma   90.00
#
_symmetry.space_group_name_H-M   'P 1'
#
loop_
_entity.id
_entity.type
_entity.pdbx_description
1 polymer ?
#
loop_
_entity_poly.entity_id
_entity_poly.type
_entity_poly.pdbx_seq_one_letter_code
_entity_poly.pdbx_strand_id
1 'polypeptide(L)'
;MLRFKRFSSAVILHSKSFFSREEKLVSPIHLSNPCRLTSNRFLDIYQLGNKEAIEKERARLKDEMNRGYFADINELKQHGGKIATANKIIIPAMAAVKFPALEVSNSDGSSLKLPITSAGNGVEANKAEAPKASLLCLSFRASSQAMVDSWSKPFLDTFKDSNRVQLYEISFIDSWLLTLSPVKKLLLRTMRKSNPDESKDALHRQIVYSFGDHYYFRKELKILNLLTGYTFLLDKFGRIRWQGSGLATEEELSSLLSCTSLLLDEE
;
A
#
# COMPACT_ATOMS: atom_id res chain seq x y z
N MET A 1 -26.66 -5.72 48.51
CA MET A 1 -26.31 -5.98 49.92
C MET A 1 -25.13 -6.94 49.93
N LEU A 2 -23.92 -6.42 50.14
CA LEU A 2 -22.65 -7.14 50.11
C LEU A 2 -22.49 -8.03 51.35
N ARG A 3 -21.78 -9.16 51.23
CA ARG A 3 -21.04 -9.73 52.38
C ARG A 3 -19.71 -10.34 51.94
N PHE A 4 -18.69 -9.48 52.00
CA PHE A 4 -17.27 -9.83 52.02
C PHE A 4 -16.95 -10.67 53.26
N LYS A 5 -16.15 -11.73 53.11
CA LYS A 5 -15.39 -12.32 54.22
C LYS A 5 -13.93 -11.93 54.08
N ARG A 6 -13.51 -11.03 54.98
CA ARG A 6 -12.10 -10.77 55.33
C ARG A 6 -11.59 -11.96 56.16
N PHE A 7 -10.39 -12.44 55.85
CA PHE A 7 -9.52 -13.01 56.86
C PHE A 7 -8.24 -12.17 56.87
N SER A 8 -8.04 -11.48 57.99
CA SER A 8 -6.79 -10.85 58.38
C SER A 8 -6.07 -11.82 59.31
N SER A 9 -4.75 -11.96 59.18
CA SER A 9 -3.82 -12.00 60.31
C SER A 9 -2.40 -11.74 59.80
N ALA A 10 -1.81 -10.67 60.31
CA ALA A 10 -0.41 -10.33 60.21
C ALA A 10 0.40 -11.08 61.28
N VAL A 11 1.74 -11.11 61.13
CA VAL A 11 2.81 -11.08 62.16
C VAL A 11 4.12 -11.64 61.53
N ILE A 12 5.36 -11.20 61.73
CA ILE A 12 6.09 -10.03 62.26
C ILE A 12 7.54 -10.16 61.68
N LEU A 13 8.24 -9.03 61.56
CA LEU A 13 9.65 -8.83 61.16
C LEU A 13 10.73 -9.43 62.09
N HIS A 14 11.92 -9.63 61.49
CA HIS A 14 13.32 -9.38 61.96
C HIS A 14 14.24 -10.56 61.59
N SER A 15 15.49 -10.41 61.13
CA SER A 15 16.54 -9.43 61.43
C SER A 15 17.63 -9.38 60.33
N LYS A 16 18.56 -8.40 60.45
CA LYS A 16 19.57 -7.93 59.48
C LYS A 16 20.94 -8.64 59.58
N SER A 17 21.79 -8.31 58.58
CA SER A 17 23.27 -8.17 58.59
C SER A 17 24.08 -9.34 57.99
N PHE A 18 25.25 -9.20 57.35
CA PHE A 18 25.98 -8.18 56.58
C PHE A 18 27.18 -8.94 55.94
N PHE A 19 27.55 -8.62 54.69
CA PHE A 19 28.90 -8.68 54.06
C PHE A 19 29.86 -9.89 54.25
N SER A 20 30.27 -10.53 53.15
CA SER A 20 31.57 -10.31 52.45
C SER A 20 32.02 -11.48 51.57
N ARG A 21 32.49 -11.16 50.34
CA ARG A 21 33.63 -11.75 49.59
C ARG A 21 33.43 -13.21 49.09
N GLU A 22 33.78 -13.68 47.88
CA GLU A 22 34.69 -13.37 46.76
C GLU A 22 34.07 -14.17 45.56
N GLU A 23 34.16 -13.80 44.28
CA GLU A 23 35.22 -14.30 43.40
C GLU A 23 35.00 -13.82 41.95
N LYS A 24 36.14 -13.48 41.31
CA LYS A 24 36.56 -13.71 39.92
C LYS A 24 35.95 -12.91 38.76
N LEU A 25 36.80 -11.97 38.30
CA LEU A 25 36.88 -11.48 36.92
C LEU A 25 37.02 -12.64 35.91
N VAL A 26 36.18 -12.62 34.87
CA VAL A 26 36.53 -13.06 33.51
C VAL A 26 35.96 -12.04 32.50
N SER A 27 36.77 -11.77 31.48
CA SER A 27 36.75 -10.78 30.39
C SER A 27 35.43 -10.55 29.62
N PRO A 28 35.30 -9.40 28.93
CA PRO A 28 34.04 -8.94 28.32
C PRO A 28 33.73 -9.70 27.02
N ILE A 29 32.53 -10.25 26.94
CA ILE A 29 31.95 -10.73 25.69
C ILE A 29 31.68 -9.49 24.82
N HIS A 30 32.30 -9.51 23.64
CA HIS A 30 32.13 -8.57 22.54
C HIS A 30 30.64 -8.39 22.21
N LEU A 31 30.02 -7.31 22.69
CA LEU A 31 28.66 -6.93 22.29
C LEU A 31 28.69 -6.49 20.83
N SER A 32 28.32 -7.41 19.95
CA SER A 32 27.90 -7.10 18.60
C SER A 32 26.75 -6.09 18.65
N ASN A 33 26.92 -5.03 17.85
CA ASN A 33 25.98 -3.92 17.63
C ASN A 33 24.50 -4.28 17.81
N PRO A 34 23.78 -3.66 18.77
CA PRO A 34 22.33 -3.75 18.79
C PRO A 34 21.76 -2.87 17.67
N CYS A 35 21.11 -3.52 16.71
CA CYS A 35 19.96 -3.07 15.94
C CYS A 35 19.84 -1.55 15.70
N ARG A 36 20.20 -1.12 14.48
CA ARG A 36 19.68 0.13 13.87
C ARG A 36 18.17 0.00 13.67
N LEU A 37 17.42 0.29 14.73
CA LEU A 37 15.97 0.44 14.69
C LEU A 37 15.66 1.81 14.06
N THR A 38 15.26 1.84 12.79
CA THR A 38 14.76 3.06 12.16
C THR A 38 13.28 2.90 11.87
N SER A 39 12.46 3.59 12.66
CA SER A 39 11.21 4.27 12.25
C SER A 39 10.38 4.58 13.50
N ASN A 40 10.60 5.76 14.09
CA ASN A 40 9.73 6.36 15.11
C ASN A 40 9.37 7.78 14.65
N ARG A 41 8.51 7.90 13.62
CA ARG A 41 8.13 9.19 12.99
C ARG A 41 7.22 10.11 13.83
N PHE A 42 6.88 9.75 15.06
CA PHE A 42 6.03 10.60 15.92
C PHE A 42 6.80 11.40 16.98
N LEU A 43 8.08 11.07 17.22
CA LEU A 43 8.97 11.85 18.09
C LEU A 43 10.36 11.93 17.46
N ASP A 44 10.42 12.44 16.23
CA ASP A 44 11.70 12.72 15.59
C ASP A 44 12.24 14.06 16.11
N ILE A 45 12.63 14.07 17.40
CA ILE A 45 13.14 15.25 18.10
C ILE A 45 14.39 15.82 17.41
N TYR A 46 15.07 15.00 16.58
CA TYR A 46 16.24 15.38 15.80
C TYR A 46 15.91 16.14 14.50
N GLN A 47 14.65 16.19 14.05
CA GLN A 47 14.25 17.04 12.90
C GLN A 47 13.98 18.50 13.30
N LEU A 48 13.96 18.85 14.59
CA LEU A 48 13.75 20.23 15.06
C LEU A 48 14.85 21.23 14.62
N GLY A 49 16.01 20.75 14.15
CA GLY A 49 17.14 21.61 13.76
C GLY A 49 17.16 22.07 12.30
N ASN A 50 16.40 21.42 11.39
CA ASN A 50 16.45 21.73 9.96
C ASN A 50 15.24 22.59 9.55
N LYS A 51 15.45 23.90 9.42
CA LYS A 51 14.41 24.88 9.07
C LYS A 51 13.70 24.54 7.75
N GLU A 52 14.44 24.07 6.74
CA GLU A 52 13.89 23.73 5.43
C GLU A 52 12.99 22.51 5.49
N ALA A 53 13.37 21.48 6.26
CA ALA A 53 12.55 20.29 6.45
C ALA A 53 11.24 20.62 7.17
N ILE A 54 11.30 21.48 8.21
CA ILE A 54 10.12 21.93 8.94
C ILE A 54 9.19 22.75 8.04
N GLU A 55 9.73 23.64 7.21
CA GLU A 55 8.93 24.45 6.29
C GLU A 55 8.25 23.59 5.23
N LYS A 56 8.96 22.58 4.70
CA LYS A 56 8.40 21.59 3.78
C LYS A 56 7.27 20.79 4.42
N GLU A 57 7.44 20.33 5.65
CA GLU A 57 6.40 19.63 6.39
C GLU A 57 5.20 20.53 6.70
N ARG A 58 5.42 21.80 7.04
CA ARG A 58 4.34 22.78 7.20
C ARG A 58 3.56 23.00 5.90
N ALA A 59 4.26 23.10 4.77
CA ALA A 59 3.63 23.25 3.47
C ALA A 59 2.79 22.01 3.11
N ARG A 60 3.32 20.81 3.39
CA ARG A 60 2.60 19.54 3.23
C ARG A 60 1.34 19.48 4.08
N LEU A 61 1.45 19.75 5.38
CA LEU A 61 0.30 19.76 6.30
C LEU A 61 -0.74 20.79 5.87
N LYS A 62 -0.31 21.98 5.42
CA LYS A 62 -1.21 23.00 4.90
C LYS A 62 -1.97 22.52 3.67
N ASP A 63 -1.29 21.85 2.74
CA ASP A 63 -1.94 21.28 1.54
C ASP A 63 -2.94 20.17 1.89
N GLU A 64 -2.60 19.25 2.80
CA GLU A 64 -3.52 18.21 3.26
C GLU A 64 -4.73 18.79 4.01
N MET A 65 -4.51 19.83 4.83
CA MET A 65 -5.57 20.55 5.53
C MET A 65 -6.48 21.35 4.58
N ASN A 66 -5.91 22.00 3.57
CA ASN A 66 -6.66 22.81 2.60
C ASN A 66 -7.65 21.96 1.81
N ARG A 67 -7.31 20.70 1.55
CA ARG A 67 -8.18 19.79 0.84
C ARG A 67 -9.32 19.34 1.75
N GLY A 68 -9.01 18.81 2.93
CA GLY A 68 -10.00 18.40 3.91
C GLY A 68 -10.90 17.23 3.47
N TYR A 69 -11.29 16.38 4.42
CA TYR A 69 -12.15 15.22 4.15
C TYR A 69 -13.52 15.58 3.56
N PHE A 70 -14.06 16.75 3.93
CA PHE A 70 -15.35 17.21 3.43
C PHE A 70 -15.33 17.63 1.96
N ALA A 71 -14.20 18.14 1.44
CA ALA A 71 -14.11 18.48 0.03
C ALA A 71 -14.11 17.21 -0.83
N ASP A 72 -13.41 16.16 -0.40
CA ASP A 72 -13.42 14.86 -1.09
C ASP A 72 -14.85 14.27 -1.13
N ILE A 73 -15.63 14.40 -0.05
CA ILE A 73 -17.05 13.99 -0.05
C ILE A 73 -17.87 14.83 -1.05
N ASN A 74 -17.68 16.15 -1.04
CA ASN A 74 -18.44 17.05 -1.90
C ASN A 74 -18.13 16.81 -3.39
N GLU A 75 -16.85 16.70 -3.74
CA GLU A 75 -16.39 16.35 -5.08
C GLU A 75 -16.96 14.99 -5.52
N LEU A 76 -16.94 13.99 -4.63
CA LEU A 76 -17.50 12.67 -4.93
C LEU A 76 -19.02 12.75 -5.16
N LYS A 77 -19.75 13.56 -4.38
CA LYS A 77 -21.19 13.76 -4.58
C LYS A 77 -21.52 14.50 -5.86
N GLN A 78 -20.71 15.49 -6.25
CA GLN A 78 -20.95 16.31 -7.44
C GLN A 78 -20.57 15.58 -8.74
N HIS A 79 -19.43 14.88 -8.74
CA HIS A 79 -18.85 14.29 -9.94
C HIS A 79 -18.83 12.75 -9.94
N GLY A 80 -19.32 12.10 -8.89
CA GLY A 80 -19.32 10.63 -8.78
C GLY A 80 -17.91 10.01 -8.72
N GLY A 81 -16.88 10.82 -8.41
CA GLY A 81 -15.49 10.39 -8.45
C GLY A 81 -14.87 10.45 -9.85
N LYS A 82 -15.54 11.06 -10.82
CA LYS A 82 -14.96 11.36 -12.14
C LYS A 82 -14.10 12.61 -12.05
N ILE A 83 -12.80 12.42 -11.87
CA ILE A 83 -11.83 13.53 -11.82
C ILE A 83 -11.46 13.98 -13.23
N ALA A 84 -11.37 13.03 -14.15
CA ALA A 84 -11.25 13.27 -15.58
C ALA A 84 -11.98 12.14 -16.33
N THR A 85 -12.55 12.46 -17.49
CA THR A 85 -13.07 11.44 -18.42
C THR A 85 -11.93 10.49 -18.78
N ALA A 86 -12.17 9.18 -18.74
CA ALA A 86 -11.14 8.22 -19.10
C ALA A 86 -10.71 8.40 -20.56
N ASN A 87 -9.46 8.07 -20.85
CA ASN A 87 -8.92 8.23 -22.20
C ASN A 87 -9.64 7.29 -23.16
N LYS A 88 -10.17 7.82 -24.28
CA LYS A 88 -10.80 6.97 -25.30
C LYS A 88 -9.79 6.20 -26.14
N ILE A 89 -8.59 6.76 -26.29
CA ILE A 89 -7.50 6.25 -27.12
C ILE A 89 -6.29 5.99 -26.21
N ILE A 90 -5.51 4.97 -26.55
CA ILE A 90 -4.27 4.66 -25.86
C ILE A 90 -3.27 5.82 -25.95
N ILE A 91 -2.60 6.12 -24.83
CA ILE A 91 -1.53 7.12 -24.82
C ILE A 91 -0.33 6.54 -25.59
N PRO A 92 0.23 7.26 -26.59
CA PRO A 92 1.42 6.81 -27.29
C PRO A 92 2.60 6.62 -26.34
N ALA A 93 3.41 5.59 -26.58
CA ALA A 93 4.57 5.24 -25.75
C ALA A 93 5.57 6.39 -25.51
N MET A 94 5.68 7.33 -26.45
CA MET A 94 6.56 8.51 -26.35
C MET A 94 6.04 9.59 -25.38
N ALA A 95 4.72 9.67 -25.19
CA ALA A 95 4.08 10.63 -24.29
C ALA A 95 3.71 10.01 -22.93
N ALA A 96 3.84 8.69 -22.81
CA ALA A 96 3.46 7.93 -21.63
C ALA A 96 4.43 8.20 -20.46
N VAL A 97 3.87 8.55 -19.30
CA VAL A 97 4.62 8.77 -18.06
C VAL A 97 4.86 7.42 -17.38
N LYS A 98 6.03 7.25 -16.76
CA LYS A 98 6.35 6.03 -16.00
C LYS A 98 5.55 6.00 -14.69
N PHE A 99 4.99 4.84 -14.35
CA PHE A 99 4.35 4.66 -13.05
C PHE A 99 5.42 4.70 -11.94
N PRO A 100 5.22 5.50 -10.88
CA PRO A 100 6.17 5.62 -9.80
C PRO A 100 6.36 4.30 -9.06
N ALA A 101 7.58 4.02 -8.62
CA ALA A 101 7.89 2.79 -7.92
C ALA A 101 7.11 2.71 -6.60
N LEU A 102 6.36 1.62 -6.42
CA LEU A 102 5.51 1.39 -5.26
C LEU A 102 5.85 0.05 -4.62
N GLU A 103 6.14 0.06 -3.32
CA GLU A 103 6.29 -1.17 -2.55
C GLU A 103 4.91 -1.61 -2.04
N VAL A 104 4.55 -2.85 -2.37
CA VAL A 104 3.30 -3.47 -1.96
C VAL A 104 3.59 -4.76 -1.22
N SER A 105 2.69 -5.15 -0.33
CA SER A 105 2.75 -6.39 0.45
C SER A 105 1.56 -7.26 0.12
N ASN A 106 1.81 -8.54 -0.12
CA ASN A 106 0.79 -9.55 -0.33
C ASN A 106 0.18 -9.98 1.01
N SER A 107 -0.94 -10.70 0.95
CA SER A 107 -1.65 -11.25 2.10
C SER A 107 -0.82 -12.27 2.90
N ASP A 108 0.17 -12.90 2.25
CA ASP A 108 1.14 -13.83 2.85
C ASP A 108 2.30 -13.13 3.58
N GLY A 109 2.42 -11.81 3.44
CA GLY A 109 3.49 -11.01 4.00
C GLY A 109 4.74 -10.86 3.12
N SER A 110 4.76 -11.47 1.93
CA SER A 110 5.77 -11.19 0.92
C SER A 110 5.62 -9.76 0.38
N SER A 111 6.72 -9.13 -0.01
CA SER A 111 6.70 -7.80 -0.62
C SER A 111 7.07 -7.88 -2.10
N LEU A 112 6.44 -7.00 -2.88
CA LEU A 112 6.63 -6.85 -4.32
C LEU A 112 6.81 -5.37 -4.63
N LYS A 113 7.61 -5.06 -5.66
CA LYS A 113 7.75 -3.70 -6.18
C LYS A 113 7.01 -3.59 -7.51
N LEU A 114 6.09 -2.64 -7.59
CA LEU A 114 5.37 -2.30 -8.81
C LEU A 114 5.96 -1.01 -9.43
N PRO A 115 5.93 -0.86 -10.76
CA PRO A 115 5.48 -1.84 -11.74
C PRO A 115 6.50 -2.97 -11.95
N ILE A 116 6.03 -4.20 -12.24
CA ILE A 116 6.90 -5.29 -12.65
C ILE A 116 7.34 -5.03 -14.08
N THR A 117 8.60 -4.64 -14.27
CA THR A 117 9.16 -4.39 -15.60
C THR A 117 10.08 -5.53 -16.03
N SER A 118 10.03 -5.90 -17.30
CA SER A 118 10.94 -6.91 -17.89
C SER A 118 12.42 -6.50 -17.95
N ALA A 119 12.76 -5.26 -17.56
CA ALA A 119 14.11 -4.74 -17.71
C ALA A 119 15.06 -5.33 -16.65
N GLY A 120 15.92 -6.25 -17.10
CA GLY A 120 16.86 -6.99 -16.28
C GLY A 120 17.83 -6.11 -15.49
N ASN A 121 18.04 -6.48 -14.24
CA ASN A 121 19.26 -6.22 -13.51
C ASN A 121 19.64 -7.50 -12.75
N GLY A 122 20.79 -8.06 -13.17
CA GLY A 122 21.68 -8.96 -12.45
C GLY A 122 21.11 -9.94 -11.41
N VAL A 123 21.32 -11.23 -11.73
CA VAL A 123 21.39 -12.39 -10.82
C VAL A 123 20.04 -12.90 -10.30
N GLU A 124 19.63 -14.04 -10.87
CA GLU A 124 18.63 -14.98 -10.35
C GLU A 124 17.22 -14.44 -10.07
N ALA A 125 16.51 -14.08 -11.13
CA ALA A 125 15.06 -14.20 -11.14
C ALA A 125 14.66 -15.18 -12.24
N ASN A 126 13.98 -16.25 -11.84
CA ASN A 126 13.42 -17.26 -12.73
C ASN A 126 12.72 -16.61 -13.92
N LYS A 127 12.91 -17.20 -15.09
CA LYS A 127 12.50 -16.78 -16.44
C LYS A 127 10.96 -16.75 -16.60
N ALA A 128 10.26 -16.04 -15.72
CA ALA A 128 8.86 -15.66 -15.89
C ALA A 128 8.86 -14.42 -16.80
N GLU A 129 8.34 -14.58 -18.01
CA GLU A 129 8.14 -13.47 -18.93
C GLU A 129 7.25 -12.43 -18.23
N ALA A 130 7.73 -11.19 -18.13
CA ALA A 130 6.97 -10.13 -17.48
C ALA A 130 5.64 -9.93 -18.22
N PRO A 131 4.56 -9.55 -17.50
CA PRO A 131 3.29 -9.27 -18.15
C PRO A 131 3.46 -8.22 -19.25
N LYS A 132 2.81 -8.42 -20.39
CA LYS A 132 2.82 -7.44 -21.47
C LYS A 132 1.96 -6.22 -21.15
N ALA A 133 0.87 -6.45 -20.41
CA ALA A 133 0.02 -5.39 -19.88
C ALA A 133 -0.33 -5.67 -18.41
N SER A 134 -0.41 -4.61 -17.61
CA SER A 134 -0.83 -4.72 -16.21
C SER A 134 -1.88 -3.68 -15.88
N LEU A 135 -3.02 -4.10 -15.36
CA LEU A 135 -4.05 -3.21 -14.85
C LEU A 135 -3.84 -2.98 -13.35
N LEU A 136 -3.65 -1.73 -12.94
CA LEU A 136 -3.54 -1.34 -11.54
C LEU A 136 -4.82 -0.61 -11.11
N CYS A 137 -5.54 -1.18 -10.16
CA CYS A 137 -6.69 -0.55 -9.53
C CYS A 137 -6.30 -0.08 -8.12
N LEU A 138 -6.30 1.24 -7.89
CA LEU A 138 -5.91 1.87 -6.63
C LEU A 138 -7.13 2.21 -5.79
N SER A 139 -7.13 1.80 -4.52
CA SER A 139 -8.14 2.17 -3.52
C SER A 139 -7.46 2.71 -2.25
N PHE A 140 -7.81 3.93 -1.84
CA PHE A 140 -7.31 4.52 -0.59
C PHE A 140 -8.28 4.31 0.59
N ARG A 141 -9.52 3.95 0.28
CA ARG A 141 -10.59 3.72 1.26
C ARG A 141 -11.44 2.54 0.82
N ALA A 142 -12.02 1.85 1.79
CA ALA A 142 -12.96 0.75 1.52
C ALA A 142 -14.19 1.20 0.70
N SER A 143 -14.58 2.47 0.79
CA SER A 143 -15.71 3.04 0.03
C SER A 143 -15.48 3.02 -1.49
N SER A 144 -14.24 3.01 -1.96
CA SER A 144 -13.93 2.96 -3.39
C SER A 144 -13.90 1.53 -3.95
N GLN A 145 -14.12 0.50 -3.12
CA GLN A 145 -14.05 -0.89 -3.59
C GLN A 145 -15.09 -1.18 -4.67
N ALA A 146 -16.32 -0.66 -4.54
CA ALA A 146 -17.35 -0.82 -5.58
C ALA A 146 -16.93 -0.19 -6.92
N MET A 147 -16.16 0.90 -6.88
CA MET A 147 -15.58 1.52 -8.08
C MET A 147 -14.52 0.61 -8.70
N VAL A 148 -13.58 0.11 -7.90
CA VAL A 148 -12.55 -0.83 -8.36
C VAL A 148 -13.18 -2.08 -8.98
N ASP A 149 -14.16 -2.68 -8.31
CA ASP A 149 -14.88 -3.87 -8.77
C ASP A 149 -15.56 -3.66 -10.14
N SER A 150 -16.05 -2.44 -10.41
CA SER A 150 -16.70 -2.11 -11.68
C SER A 150 -15.73 -2.15 -12.88
N TRP A 151 -14.44 -1.95 -12.63
CA TRP A 151 -13.38 -2.09 -13.63
C TRP A 151 -12.77 -3.49 -13.64
N SER A 152 -12.48 -4.03 -12.46
CA SER A 152 -11.64 -5.21 -12.32
C SER A 152 -12.36 -6.50 -12.71
N LYS A 153 -13.66 -6.63 -12.40
CA LYS A 153 -14.43 -7.84 -12.71
C LYS A 153 -14.60 -8.07 -14.22
N PRO A 154 -15.07 -7.09 -15.02
CA PRO A 154 -15.22 -7.31 -16.47
C PRO A 154 -13.86 -7.45 -17.17
N PHE A 155 -12.84 -6.75 -16.69
CA PHE A 155 -11.48 -6.89 -17.18
C PHE A 155 -10.94 -8.31 -16.98
N LEU A 156 -11.10 -8.84 -15.76
CA LEU A 156 -10.66 -10.20 -15.44
C LEU A 156 -11.41 -11.23 -16.27
N ASP A 157 -12.74 -11.12 -16.41
CA ASP A 157 -13.52 -12.07 -17.22
C ASP A 157 -13.11 -12.08 -18.70
N THR A 158 -12.75 -10.92 -19.25
CA THR A 158 -12.30 -10.78 -20.64
C THR A 158 -10.91 -11.37 -20.87
N PHE A 159 -9.99 -11.19 -19.92
CA PHE A 159 -8.57 -11.57 -20.08
C PHE A 159 -8.14 -12.77 -19.22
N LYS A 160 -9.07 -13.53 -18.64
CA LYS A 160 -8.79 -14.70 -17.78
C LYS A 160 -7.95 -15.79 -18.43
N ASP A 161 -8.02 -15.91 -19.76
CA ASP A 161 -7.28 -16.92 -20.53
C ASP A 161 -5.88 -16.42 -20.95
N SER A 162 -5.56 -15.15 -20.72
CA SER A 162 -4.30 -14.52 -21.13
C SER A 162 -3.30 -14.43 -19.98
N ASN A 163 -2.29 -15.30 -20.00
CA ASN A 163 -1.16 -15.25 -19.05
C ASN A 163 -0.27 -14.00 -19.21
N ARG A 164 -0.49 -13.20 -20.24
CA ARG A 164 0.27 -11.97 -20.56
C ARG A 164 -0.31 -10.72 -19.92
N VAL A 165 -1.45 -10.86 -19.22
CA VAL A 165 -2.13 -9.77 -18.51
C VAL A 165 -2.13 -10.06 -17.02
N GLN A 166 -1.86 -9.03 -16.22
CA GLN A 166 -1.98 -9.10 -14.77
C GLN A 166 -2.86 -7.96 -14.24
N LEU A 167 -3.70 -8.27 -13.26
CA LEU A 167 -4.54 -7.33 -12.54
C LEU A 167 -4.04 -7.22 -11.09
N TYR A 168 -3.74 -6.00 -10.67
CA TYR A 168 -3.36 -5.66 -9.31
C TYR A 168 -4.41 -4.76 -8.69
N GLU A 169 -5.04 -5.22 -7.61
CA GLU A 169 -5.88 -4.39 -6.75
C GLU A 169 -5.06 -3.93 -5.56
N ILE A 170 -4.69 -2.66 -5.55
CA ILE A 170 -3.80 -2.06 -4.56
C ILE A 170 -4.64 -1.28 -3.55
N SER A 171 -4.68 -1.78 -2.32
CA SER A 171 -5.30 -1.10 -1.19
C SER A 171 -4.25 -0.33 -0.38
N PHE A 172 -4.41 0.99 -0.30
CA PHE A 172 -3.53 1.86 0.46
C PHE A 172 -4.00 1.98 1.92
N ILE A 173 -3.06 1.77 2.83
CA ILE A 173 -3.27 1.84 4.28
C ILE A 173 -2.38 2.94 4.84
N ASP A 174 -2.94 4.14 4.91
CA ASP A 174 -2.23 5.37 5.32
C ASP A 174 -2.10 5.52 6.85
N SER A 175 -2.67 4.59 7.62
CA SER A 175 -2.60 4.67 9.08
C SER A 175 -1.23 4.27 9.60
N TRP A 176 -0.54 5.21 10.24
CA TRP A 176 0.77 4.98 10.85
C TRP A 176 0.77 3.82 11.84
N LEU A 177 -0.31 3.67 12.63
CA LEU A 177 -0.46 2.57 13.59
C LEU A 177 -0.50 1.21 12.89
N LEU A 178 -1.16 1.15 11.73
CA LEU A 178 -1.28 -0.06 10.91
C LEU A 178 0.03 -0.39 10.16
N THR A 179 0.97 0.56 10.11
CA THR A 179 2.30 0.35 9.52
C THR A 179 3.25 -0.36 10.49
N LEU A 180 2.95 -0.40 11.79
CA LEU A 180 3.77 -1.10 12.77
C LEU A 180 3.83 -2.60 12.46
N SER A 181 5.03 -3.17 12.41
CA SER A 181 5.27 -4.58 12.04
C SER A 181 4.33 -5.61 12.70
N PRO A 182 4.07 -5.61 14.03
CA PRO A 182 3.15 -6.58 14.62
C PRO A 182 1.69 -6.37 14.17
N VAL A 183 1.26 -5.12 14.04
CA VAL A 183 -0.09 -4.75 13.60
C VAL A 183 -0.29 -5.08 12.12
N LYS A 184 0.69 -4.73 11.27
CA LYS A 184 0.76 -5.09 9.85
C LYS A 184 0.61 -6.59 9.66
N LYS A 185 1.38 -7.41 10.39
CA LYS A 185 1.29 -8.88 10.31
C LYS A 185 -0.08 -9.42 10.72
N LEU A 186 -0.69 -8.86 11.77
CA LEU A 186 -2.03 -9.24 12.21
C LEU A 186 -3.10 -8.86 11.17
N LEU A 187 -3.01 -7.67 10.59
CA LEU A 187 -3.92 -7.18 9.56
C LEU A 187 -3.84 -8.07 8.32
N LEU A 188 -2.64 -8.32 7.79
CA LEU A 188 -2.44 -9.19 6.63
C LEU A 188 -2.96 -10.61 6.89
N ARG A 189 -2.73 -11.16 8.09
CA ARG A 189 -3.27 -12.47 8.49
C ARG A 189 -4.81 -12.49 8.51
N THR A 190 -5.44 -11.38 8.89
CA THR A 190 -6.89 -11.25 8.93
C THR A 190 -7.46 -11.16 7.51
N MET A 191 -6.86 -10.34 6.65
CA MET A 191 -7.26 -10.19 5.25
C MET A 191 -7.09 -11.47 4.44
N ARG A 192 -6.03 -12.25 4.71
CA ARG A 192 -5.83 -13.57 4.10
C ARG A 192 -6.98 -14.55 4.41
N LYS A 193 -7.58 -14.46 5.61
CA LYS A 193 -8.71 -15.33 5.97
C LYS A 193 -10.00 -14.94 5.27
N SER A 194 -10.19 -13.66 4.98
CA SER A 194 -11.40 -13.16 4.32
C SER A 194 -11.40 -13.34 2.80
N ASN A 195 -10.26 -13.62 2.18
CA ASN A 195 -10.13 -13.85 0.73
C ASN A 195 -9.69 -15.31 0.40
N PRO A 196 -10.49 -16.34 0.72
CA PRO A 196 -10.15 -17.72 0.36
C PRO A 196 -10.17 -17.98 -1.16
N ASP A 197 -10.86 -17.11 -1.92
CA ASP A 197 -11.00 -17.22 -3.38
C ASP A 197 -9.76 -16.74 -4.15
N GLU A 198 -8.75 -16.17 -3.45
CA GLU A 198 -7.43 -15.90 -4.03
C GLU A 198 -6.84 -17.17 -4.68
N SER A 199 -7.20 -18.38 -4.24
CA SER A 199 -6.60 -19.63 -4.75
C SER A 199 -7.02 -20.04 -6.16
N LYS A 200 -8.16 -19.59 -6.70
CA LYS A 200 -8.66 -20.02 -8.02
C LYS A 200 -8.29 -19.08 -9.17
N ASP A 201 -8.25 -17.77 -8.91
CA ASP A 201 -7.92 -16.73 -9.90
C ASP A 201 -6.55 -16.03 -9.63
N ALA A 202 -5.76 -16.55 -8.67
CA ALA A 202 -4.50 -15.95 -8.20
C ALA A 202 -3.49 -15.59 -9.29
N LEU A 203 -3.50 -16.33 -10.40
CA LEU A 203 -2.55 -16.12 -11.49
C LEU A 203 -2.76 -14.77 -12.17
N HIS A 204 -4.01 -14.33 -12.26
CA HIS A 204 -4.38 -13.12 -13.00
C HIS A 204 -4.76 -11.96 -12.10
N ARG A 205 -5.37 -12.21 -10.92
CA ARG A 205 -5.77 -11.16 -9.96
C ARG A 205 -4.97 -11.25 -8.67
N GLN A 206 -4.24 -10.17 -8.35
CA GLN A 206 -3.44 -10.05 -7.14
C GLN A 206 -3.97 -8.89 -6.29
N ILE A 207 -4.43 -9.20 -5.08
CA ILE A 207 -4.83 -8.19 -4.09
C ILE A 207 -3.62 -7.88 -3.22
N VAL A 208 -3.15 -6.64 -3.27
CA VAL A 208 -1.92 -6.19 -2.62
C VAL A 208 -2.16 -4.94 -1.79
N TYR A 209 -1.32 -4.75 -0.78
CA TYR A 209 -1.49 -3.69 0.22
C TYR A 209 -0.26 -2.81 0.29
N SER A 210 -0.43 -1.49 0.17
CA SER A 210 0.68 -0.54 0.40
C SER A 210 0.48 0.16 1.74
N PHE A 211 1.49 0.11 2.60
CA PHE A 211 1.43 0.67 3.97
C PHE A 211 2.34 1.88 4.08
N GLY A 212 1.85 2.93 4.72
CA GLY A 212 2.64 4.11 5.04
C GLY A 212 2.09 5.37 4.40
N ASP A 213 2.95 6.38 4.26
CA ASP A 213 2.57 7.68 3.74
C ASP A 213 2.78 7.74 2.22
N HIS A 214 1.69 7.93 1.49
CA HIS A 214 1.67 7.98 0.04
C HIS A 214 1.51 9.40 -0.51
N TYR A 215 1.74 10.45 0.29
CA TYR A 215 1.56 11.85 -0.11
C TYR A 215 2.23 12.18 -1.45
N TYR A 216 3.54 11.91 -1.58
CA TYR A 216 4.29 12.24 -2.79
C TYR A 216 3.86 11.41 -4.00
N PHE A 217 3.62 10.11 -3.80
CA PHE A 217 3.10 9.19 -4.81
C PHE A 217 1.76 9.71 -5.37
N ARG A 218 0.85 10.16 -4.49
CA ARG A 218 -0.44 10.74 -4.89
C ARG A 218 -0.26 11.99 -5.73
N LYS A 219 0.66 12.88 -5.36
CA LYS A 219 0.91 14.12 -6.11
C LYS A 219 1.49 13.85 -7.50
N GLU A 220 2.38 12.87 -7.63
CA GLU A 220 2.96 12.48 -8.92
C GLU A 220 1.89 11.94 -9.89
N LEU A 221 0.98 11.09 -9.39
CA LEU A 221 -0.13 10.56 -10.18
C LEU A 221 -1.35 11.48 -10.27
N LYS A 222 -1.26 12.71 -9.73
CA LYS A 222 -2.38 13.67 -9.66
C LYS A 222 -3.64 13.07 -9.04
N ILE A 223 -3.46 12.20 -8.04
CA ILE A 223 -4.55 11.64 -7.23
C ILE A 223 -5.09 12.75 -6.36
N LEU A 224 -6.30 13.16 -6.68
CA LEU A 224 -6.98 14.24 -6.02
C LEU A 224 -7.78 13.65 -4.85
N ASN A 225 -8.87 12.94 -5.14
CA ASN A 225 -9.83 12.46 -4.15
C ASN A 225 -9.45 11.09 -3.59
N LEU A 226 -9.37 10.93 -2.26
CA LEU A 226 -9.03 9.64 -1.62
C LEU A 226 -10.23 8.68 -1.51
N LEU A 227 -11.46 9.18 -1.66
CA LEU A 227 -12.67 8.35 -1.65
C LEU A 227 -12.95 7.71 -3.01
N THR A 228 -12.21 8.13 -4.03
CA THR A 228 -12.35 7.69 -5.43
C THR A 228 -11.39 6.56 -5.74
N GLY A 229 -11.86 5.57 -6.51
CA GLY A 229 -11.02 4.52 -7.07
C GLY A 229 -10.37 4.98 -8.37
N TYR A 230 -9.10 4.63 -8.58
CA TYR A 230 -8.36 4.98 -9.79
C TYR A 230 -7.89 3.71 -10.49
N THR A 231 -7.88 3.75 -11.82
CA THR A 231 -7.50 2.61 -12.64
C THR A 231 -6.44 3.05 -13.64
N PHE A 232 -5.32 2.35 -13.70
CA PHE A 232 -4.20 2.65 -14.61
C PHE A 232 -3.83 1.40 -15.40
N LEU A 233 -3.76 1.50 -16.72
CA LEU A 233 -3.23 0.44 -17.57
C LEU A 233 -1.76 0.74 -17.85
N LEU A 234 -0.90 -0.22 -17.54
CA LEU A 234 0.53 -0.15 -17.78
C LEU A 234 0.97 -1.07 -18.90
N ASP A 235 1.99 -0.66 -19.64
CA ASP A 235 2.71 -1.54 -20.58
C ASP A 235 3.82 -2.37 -19.92
N LYS A 236 4.48 -3.23 -20.70
CA LYS A 236 5.64 -4.05 -20.31
C LYS A 236 6.82 -3.28 -19.68
N PHE A 237 6.87 -1.96 -19.88
CA PHE A 237 7.90 -1.08 -19.33
C PHE A 237 7.42 -0.29 -18.10
N GLY A 238 6.19 -0.52 -17.64
CA GLY A 238 5.60 0.17 -16.51
C GLY A 238 5.19 1.61 -16.79
N ARG A 239 4.95 1.97 -18.07
CA ARG A 239 4.45 3.29 -18.46
C ARG A 239 2.92 3.28 -18.47
N ILE A 240 2.32 4.38 -18.03
CA ILE A 240 0.87 4.56 -18.00
C ILE A 240 0.37 4.82 -19.43
N ARG A 241 -0.36 3.86 -19.98
CA ARG A 241 -0.91 3.90 -21.33
C ARG A 241 -2.39 4.25 -21.36
N TRP A 242 -3.10 4.08 -20.24
CA TRP A 242 -4.50 4.47 -20.08
C TRP A 242 -4.79 4.75 -18.60
N GLN A 243 -5.77 5.62 -18.33
CA GLN A 243 -6.20 5.95 -16.98
C GLN A 243 -7.71 6.17 -16.91
N GLY A 244 -8.31 5.83 -15.77
CA GLY A 244 -9.71 6.03 -15.44
C GLY A 244 -9.91 6.29 -13.94
N SER A 245 -11.07 6.84 -13.59
CA SER A 245 -11.44 7.13 -12.19
C SER A 245 -12.94 6.92 -11.95
N GLY A 246 -13.33 6.70 -10.70
CA GLY A 246 -14.74 6.54 -10.30
C GLY A 246 -15.37 5.23 -10.77
N LEU A 247 -16.70 5.20 -10.85
CA LEU A 247 -17.45 4.03 -11.37
C LEU A 247 -17.27 3.88 -12.89
N ALA A 248 -17.02 2.67 -13.38
CA ALA A 248 -16.89 2.42 -14.81
C ALA A 248 -18.18 2.71 -15.57
N THR A 249 -18.09 3.44 -16.68
CA THR A 249 -19.15 3.50 -17.69
C THR A 249 -18.87 2.46 -18.79
N GLU A 250 -19.88 2.07 -19.54
CA GLU A 250 -19.74 1.10 -20.63
C GLU A 250 -18.77 1.58 -21.73
N GLU A 251 -18.80 2.88 -22.04
CA GLU A 251 -17.86 3.49 -23.00
C GLU A 251 -16.41 3.42 -22.52
N GLU A 252 -16.16 3.71 -21.23
CA GLU A 252 -14.81 3.69 -20.69
C GLU A 252 -14.30 2.25 -20.52
N LEU A 253 -15.19 1.31 -20.17
CA LEU A 253 -14.85 -0.10 -20.08
C LEU A 253 -14.48 -0.68 -21.45
N SER A 254 -15.28 -0.41 -22.47
CA SER A 254 -14.97 -0.84 -23.85
C SER A 254 -13.67 -0.23 -24.35
N SER A 255 -13.40 1.04 -24.02
CA SER A 255 -12.11 1.68 -24.31
C SER A 255 -10.94 1.00 -23.59
N LEU A 256 -11.07 0.69 -22.29
CA LEU A 256 -10.06 -0.02 -21.52
C LEU A 256 -9.72 -1.37 -22.17
N LEU A 257 -10.74 -2.20 -22.43
CA LEU A 257 -10.56 -3.53 -23.02
C LEU A 257 -9.90 -3.43 -24.40
N SER A 258 -10.36 -2.50 -25.24
CA SER A 258 -9.77 -2.27 -26.57
C SER A 258 -8.31 -1.84 -26.49
N CYS A 259 -7.98 -0.91 -25.57
CA CYS A 259 -6.60 -0.46 -25.37
C CYS A 259 -5.71 -1.59 -24.83
N THR A 260 -6.23 -2.47 -23.97
CA THR A 260 -5.49 -3.63 -23.49
C THR A 260 -5.19 -4.61 -24.62
N SER A 261 -6.17 -4.92 -25.48
CA SER A 261 -5.92 -5.77 -26.65
C SER A 261 -4.84 -5.18 -27.56
N LEU A 262 -4.87 -3.87 -27.82
CA LEU A 262 -3.82 -3.19 -28.59
C LEU A 262 -2.42 -3.34 -27.96
N LEU A 263 -2.30 -3.26 -26.62
CA LEU A 263 -1.02 -3.49 -25.93
C LEU A 263 -0.53 -4.93 -26.02
N LEU A 264 -1.45 -5.89 -26.14
CA LEU A 264 -1.09 -7.29 -26.32
C LEU A 264 -0.61 -7.56 -27.75
N ASP A 265 -1.09 -6.78 -28.73
CA ASP A 265 -0.67 -6.89 -30.12
C ASP A 265 0.62 -6.08 -30.41
N GLU A 266 0.95 -5.08 -29.58
CA GLU A 266 2.24 -4.37 -29.65
C GLU A 266 3.42 -5.32 -29.35
N GLU A 267 4.39 -5.43 -30.28
CA GLU A 267 5.58 -6.28 -30.15
C GLU A 267 6.63 -5.76 -29.15
#